data_AF-A0A6J4X3B5-F1
#
_entry.id   AF-A0A6J4X3B5-F1
#
_cell.length_a   1.000
_cell.length_b   1.000
_cell.length_c   1.000
_cell.angle_alpha   90.00
_cell.angle_beta   90.00
_cell.angle_gamma   90.00
#
_symmetry.space_group_name_H-M   'P 1'
#
loop_
_entity.id
_entity.type
_entity.pdbx_description
1 polymer ?
#
loop_
_entity_poly.entity_id
_entity_poly.type
_entity_poly.pdbx_seq_one_letter_code
_entity_poly.pdbx_strand_id
1 'polypeptide(L)'
;MADSTSKDHEISNSLLELSSVLISKISLEEFSYLVLENAKRLTQSKYGFVGYMDPQTGSFICPTLSRDIWHECQVPDKTFRFEKPCGLWGWVLENKKPIICNEPSDEIISTGTPPGHIPIQRFLSAPALIGQRLFGQIALANATAEYDENDLKMVVPLAAFYAIAIERMLAEKAEQASEEKYRSLISTMNEGLCLHQVLYDDSQNAVDYQILDVNPAYESIVDLTRENVLGKKASDIYGTGRPPFLEVYAKVAETRQPTSFDTYFPPMDKHFSISVYSPRKGQFATIFSDISEQKKLLAQKEALIAELRAAGARIKTLKGLLPICASCKKIRDDRGYWQQIEKYVGEHTEANFSHGICPDCAVLLYPGLYEKD
;
A
#
# COMPACT_ATOMS: atom_id res chain seq x y z
N MET A 1 -60.28 -2.05 5.69
CA MET A 1 -59.50 -2.99 6.53
C MET A 1 -58.91 -4.15 5.72
N ALA A 2 -59.66 -4.83 4.84
CA ALA A 2 -59.11 -5.93 4.03
C ALA A 2 -57.92 -5.54 3.11
N ASP A 3 -57.95 -4.35 2.50
CA ASP A 3 -56.93 -3.90 1.52
C ASP A 3 -55.56 -3.55 2.15
N SER A 4 -55.54 -2.96 3.34
CA SER A 4 -54.30 -2.65 4.10
C SER A 4 -53.51 -3.91 4.43
N THR A 5 -54.20 -4.94 4.93
CA THR A 5 -53.57 -6.21 5.34
C THR A 5 -52.96 -6.98 4.17
N SER A 6 -53.54 -6.85 2.97
CA SER A 6 -53.01 -7.48 1.75
C SER A 6 -51.70 -6.82 1.30
N LYS A 7 -51.67 -5.49 1.28
CA LYS A 7 -50.47 -4.73 0.89
C LYS A 7 -49.31 -4.89 1.89
N ASP A 8 -49.61 -4.93 3.20
CA ASP A 8 -48.61 -5.20 4.24
C ASP A 8 -47.96 -6.60 4.06
N HIS A 9 -48.75 -7.58 3.61
CA HIS A 9 -48.26 -8.92 3.30
C HIS A 9 -47.38 -8.94 2.04
N GLU A 10 -47.73 -8.17 1.01
CA GLU A 10 -46.94 -8.07 -0.22
C GLU A 10 -45.55 -7.43 0.02
N ILE A 11 -45.47 -6.35 0.80
CA ILE A 11 -44.18 -5.74 1.17
C ILE A 11 -43.33 -6.75 1.95
N SER A 12 -43.94 -7.43 2.93
CA SER A 12 -43.25 -8.42 3.75
C SER A 12 -42.67 -9.56 2.90
N ASN A 13 -43.44 -10.05 1.93
CA ASN A 13 -42.98 -11.08 1.00
C ASN A 13 -41.83 -10.58 0.10
N SER A 14 -41.92 -9.35 -0.42
CA SER A 14 -40.83 -8.73 -1.19
C SER A 14 -39.55 -8.57 -0.38
N LEU A 15 -39.65 -8.13 0.88
CA LEU A 15 -38.48 -8.01 1.77
C LEU A 15 -37.88 -9.37 2.09
N LEU A 16 -38.70 -10.40 2.32
CA LEU A 16 -38.23 -11.77 2.52
C LEU A 16 -37.49 -12.31 1.30
N GLU A 17 -38.06 -12.15 0.10
CA GLU A 17 -37.43 -12.53 -1.16
C GLU A 17 -36.06 -11.86 -1.32
N LEU A 18 -35.99 -10.54 -1.18
CA LEU A 18 -34.74 -9.79 -1.31
C LEU A 18 -33.72 -10.14 -0.21
N SER A 19 -34.18 -10.44 1.01
CA SER A 19 -33.31 -10.90 2.10
C SER A 19 -32.64 -12.23 1.80
N SER A 20 -33.36 -13.17 1.19
CA SER A 20 -32.80 -14.46 0.78
C SER A 20 -31.74 -14.29 -0.31
N VAL A 21 -31.95 -13.34 -1.22
CA VAL A 21 -31.03 -13.07 -2.32
C VAL A 21 -29.79 -12.31 -1.83
N LEU A 22 -29.91 -11.42 -0.84
CA LEU A 22 -28.77 -10.72 -0.24
C LEU A 22 -27.77 -11.67 0.45
N ILE A 23 -28.21 -12.88 0.82
CA ILE A 23 -27.33 -13.93 1.36
C ILE A 23 -26.55 -14.62 0.23
N SER A 24 -27.08 -14.60 -0.99
CA SER A 24 -26.40 -15.11 -2.19
C SER A 24 -25.40 -14.05 -2.68
N LYS A 25 -24.16 -14.43 -3.03
CA LYS A 25 -23.08 -13.51 -3.44
C LYS A 25 -23.31 -12.86 -4.81
N ILE A 26 -24.41 -12.12 -4.96
CA ILE A 26 -24.74 -11.38 -6.18
C ILE A 26 -24.08 -10.01 -6.20
N SER A 27 -23.99 -9.40 -7.38
CA SER A 27 -23.49 -8.05 -7.52
C SER A 27 -24.49 -6.99 -7.03
N LEU A 28 -24.00 -5.82 -6.63
CA LEU A 28 -24.87 -4.69 -6.26
C LEU A 28 -25.74 -4.25 -7.45
N GLU A 29 -25.25 -4.43 -8.68
CA GLU A 29 -26.01 -4.17 -9.89
C GLU A 29 -27.22 -5.09 -9.99
N GLU A 30 -27.02 -6.42 -9.91
CA GLU A 30 -28.10 -7.42 -9.91
C GLU A 30 -29.09 -7.18 -8.77
N PHE A 31 -28.60 -6.86 -7.58
CA PHE A 31 -29.47 -6.58 -6.45
C PHE A 31 -30.34 -5.33 -6.69
N SER A 32 -29.76 -4.27 -7.28
CA SER A 32 -30.49 -3.06 -7.64
C SER A 32 -31.63 -3.33 -8.63
N TYR A 33 -31.43 -4.26 -9.57
CA TYR A 33 -32.49 -4.71 -10.48
C TYR A 33 -33.63 -5.42 -9.75
N LEU A 34 -33.31 -6.34 -8.84
CA LEU A 34 -34.34 -7.07 -8.09
C LEU A 34 -35.16 -6.14 -7.20
N VAL A 35 -34.51 -5.13 -6.61
CA VAL A 35 -35.19 -4.07 -5.85
C VAL A 35 -36.11 -3.26 -6.76
N LEU A 36 -35.64 -2.87 -7.96
CA LEU A 36 -36.46 -2.14 -8.93
C LEU A 36 -37.70 -2.94 -9.36
N GLU A 37 -37.54 -4.22 -9.69
CA GLU A 37 -38.65 -5.08 -10.11
C GLU A 37 -39.69 -5.26 -9.01
N ASN A 38 -39.25 -5.44 -7.76
CA ASN A 38 -40.15 -5.48 -6.61
C ASN A 38 -40.87 -4.13 -6.42
N ALA A 39 -40.15 -3.01 -6.52
CA ALA A 39 -40.74 -1.67 -6.38
C ALA A 39 -41.79 -1.38 -7.47
N LYS A 40 -41.50 -1.74 -8.74
CA LYS A 40 -42.44 -1.62 -9.87
C LYS A 40 -43.68 -2.48 -9.66
N ARG A 41 -43.51 -3.74 -9.24
CA ARG A 41 -44.63 -4.67 -8.99
C ARG A 41 -45.54 -4.18 -7.85
N LEU A 42 -44.98 -3.74 -6.73
CA LEU A 42 -45.75 -3.27 -5.57
C LEU A 42 -46.58 -2.02 -5.88
N THR A 43 -46.05 -1.12 -6.70
CA THR A 43 -46.70 0.17 -7.03
C THR A 43 -47.40 0.19 -8.38
N GLN A 44 -47.38 -0.93 -9.13
CA GLN A 44 -47.87 -1.01 -10.51
C GLN A 44 -47.24 0.03 -11.44
N SER A 45 -45.97 0.37 -11.20
CA SER A 45 -45.21 1.36 -11.98
C SER A 45 -44.69 0.78 -13.29
N LYS A 46 -44.85 1.53 -14.39
CA LYS A 46 -44.34 1.11 -15.70
C LYS A 46 -42.83 1.27 -15.81
N TYR A 47 -42.29 2.35 -15.26
CA TYR A 47 -40.87 2.68 -15.32
C TYR A 47 -40.31 2.94 -13.93
N GLY A 48 -39.00 2.94 -13.83
CA GLY A 48 -38.30 3.34 -12.61
C GLY A 48 -36.81 3.11 -12.73
N PHE A 49 -36.10 3.52 -11.70
CA PHE A 49 -34.70 3.23 -11.54
C PHE A 49 -34.34 3.11 -10.06
N VAL A 50 -33.29 2.35 -9.79
CA VAL A 50 -32.69 2.21 -8.47
C VAL A 50 -31.21 2.47 -8.60
N GLY A 51 -30.68 3.30 -7.71
CA GLY A 51 -29.26 3.63 -7.72
C GLY A 51 -28.72 3.96 -6.34
N TYR A 52 -27.40 3.99 -6.25
CA TYR A 52 -26.66 4.14 -5.01
C TYR A 52 -25.62 5.26 -5.13
N MET A 53 -25.21 5.80 -3.99
CA MET A 53 -24.14 6.80 -3.91
C MET A 53 -22.79 6.10 -3.90
N ASP A 54 -21.89 6.52 -4.79
CA ASP A 54 -20.50 6.12 -4.74
C ASP A 54 -19.79 6.81 -3.56
N PRO A 55 -19.29 6.08 -2.55
CA PRO A 55 -18.67 6.68 -1.38
C PRO A 55 -17.33 7.37 -1.70
N GLN A 56 -16.68 7.05 -2.82
CA GLN A 56 -15.39 7.64 -3.19
C GLN A 56 -15.55 8.94 -3.95
N THR A 57 -16.47 8.95 -4.92
CA THR A 57 -16.66 10.10 -5.82
C THR A 57 -17.82 11.01 -5.41
N GLY A 58 -18.72 10.55 -4.54
CA GLY A 58 -19.96 11.24 -4.21
C GLY A 58 -20.97 11.28 -5.36
N SER A 59 -20.69 10.61 -6.48
CA SER A 59 -21.60 10.53 -7.62
C SER A 59 -22.74 9.55 -7.37
N PHE A 60 -23.90 9.80 -7.96
CA PHE A 60 -25.00 8.84 -7.98
C PHE A 60 -24.81 7.83 -9.12
N ILE A 61 -24.77 6.55 -8.80
CA ILE A 61 -24.63 5.44 -9.75
C ILE A 61 -25.98 4.73 -9.89
N CYS A 62 -26.47 4.63 -11.12
CA CYS A 62 -27.77 4.06 -11.44
C CYS A 62 -27.63 2.89 -12.43
N PRO A 63 -27.31 1.68 -11.94
CA PRO A 63 -27.08 0.54 -12.83
C PRO A 63 -28.34 0.16 -13.59
N THR A 64 -29.53 0.35 -13.01
CA THR A 64 -30.79 -0.14 -13.59
C THR A 64 -31.22 0.56 -14.88
N LEU A 65 -30.71 1.76 -15.15
CA LEU A 65 -30.97 2.48 -16.40
C LEU A 65 -30.44 1.74 -17.64
N SER A 66 -29.47 0.82 -17.43
CA SER A 66 -28.82 0.09 -18.53
C SER A 66 -29.66 -1.06 -19.12
N ARG A 67 -30.68 -1.59 -18.43
CA ARG A 67 -31.55 -2.67 -18.95
C ARG A 67 -32.97 -2.23 -19.31
N ASP A 68 -33.63 -1.44 -18.46
CA ASP A 68 -35.09 -1.21 -18.60
C ASP A 68 -35.44 -0.05 -19.56
N ILE A 69 -34.65 1.02 -19.55
CA ILE A 69 -35.00 2.28 -20.24
C ILE A 69 -34.21 2.41 -21.56
N TRP A 70 -33.29 1.49 -21.86
CA TRP A 70 -32.36 1.68 -22.96
C TRP A 70 -33.01 1.60 -24.35
N HIS A 71 -34.05 0.80 -24.52
CA HIS A 71 -34.74 0.63 -25.79
C HIS A 71 -35.82 1.69 -26.06
N GLU A 72 -36.42 2.27 -25.02
CA GLU A 72 -37.53 3.24 -25.15
C GLU A 72 -37.08 4.71 -25.08
N CYS A 73 -35.95 4.99 -24.43
CA CYS A 73 -35.39 6.33 -24.30
C CYS A 73 -34.31 6.58 -25.36
N GLN A 74 -34.34 7.71 -26.07
CA GLN A 74 -33.41 8.05 -27.16
C GLN A 74 -32.39 9.13 -26.76
N VAL A 75 -32.11 9.29 -25.46
CA VAL A 75 -31.11 10.26 -24.98
C VAL A 75 -29.71 9.88 -25.50
N PRO A 76 -28.96 10.80 -26.14
CA PRO A 76 -27.57 10.58 -26.55
C PRO A 76 -26.63 10.52 -25.33
N ASP A 77 -25.53 9.74 -25.43
CA ASP A 77 -24.50 9.59 -24.39
C ASP A 77 -25.00 9.16 -23.01
N LYS A 78 -25.84 8.11 -22.97
CA LYS A 78 -26.40 7.56 -21.71
C LYS A 78 -25.31 7.19 -20.73
N THR A 79 -25.24 7.93 -19.63
CA THR A 79 -24.40 7.61 -18.49
C THR A 79 -25.25 6.93 -17.41
N PHE A 80 -24.62 6.07 -16.63
CA PHE A 80 -25.18 5.50 -15.41
C PHE A 80 -24.56 6.16 -14.16
N ARG A 81 -23.76 7.21 -14.35
CA ARG A 81 -23.09 7.98 -13.29
C ARG A 81 -23.47 9.44 -13.44
N PHE A 82 -23.99 10.02 -12.36
CA PHE A 82 -24.46 11.40 -12.31
C PHE A 82 -23.71 12.16 -11.20
N GLU A 83 -22.99 13.20 -11.58
CA GLU A 83 -22.24 14.04 -10.62
C GLU A 83 -23.11 15.09 -9.94
N LYS A 84 -24.16 15.57 -10.65
CA LYS A 84 -25.08 16.57 -10.13
C LYS A 84 -26.51 16.04 -10.16
N PRO A 85 -27.15 15.85 -8.99
CA PRO A 85 -28.58 15.60 -8.93
C PRO A 85 -29.37 16.75 -9.57
N CYS A 86 -30.45 16.44 -10.28
CA CYS A 86 -31.35 17.44 -10.84
C CYS A 86 -32.82 16.99 -10.81
N GLY A 87 -33.74 17.93 -10.96
CA GLY A 87 -35.18 17.66 -11.00
C GLY A 87 -35.71 16.98 -9.74
N LEU A 88 -36.82 16.24 -9.91
CA LEU A 88 -37.54 15.59 -8.80
C LEU A 88 -36.69 14.55 -8.06
N TRP A 89 -35.93 13.73 -8.78
CA TRP A 89 -35.05 12.74 -8.14
C TRP A 89 -33.87 13.40 -7.43
N GLY A 90 -33.33 14.49 -8.00
CA GLY A 90 -32.27 15.24 -7.35
C GLY A 90 -32.72 15.90 -6.05
N TRP A 91 -33.93 16.47 -6.05
CA TRP A 91 -34.54 17.03 -4.85
C TRP A 91 -34.63 16.01 -3.71
N VAL A 92 -34.96 14.75 -4.01
CA VAL A 92 -35.03 13.66 -3.01
C VAL A 92 -33.66 13.38 -2.40
N LEU A 93 -32.60 13.35 -3.21
CA LEU A 93 -31.23 13.14 -2.71
C LEU A 93 -30.76 14.32 -1.84
N GLU A 94 -31.08 15.55 -2.23
CA GLU A 94 -30.72 16.77 -1.48
C GLU A 94 -31.47 16.90 -0.16
N ASN A 95 -32.80 16.68 -0.18
CA ASN A 95 -33.66 16.89 0.97
C ASN A 95 -33.79 15.66 1.86
N LYS A 96 -33.34 14.48 1.38
CA LYS A 96 -33.44 13.19 2.06
C LYS A 96 -34.87 12.88 2.52
N LYS A 97 -35.84 13.23 1.67
CA LYS A 97 -37.27 13.03 1.91
C LYS A 97 -37.93 12.39 0.70
N PRO A 98 -38.91 11.49 0.90
CA PRO A 98 -39.67 10.95 -0.20
C PRO A 98 -40.56 12.03 -0.84
N ILE A 99 -40.93 11.81 -2.10
CA ILE A 99 -41.85 12.67 -2.85
C ILE A 99 -42.83 11.83 -3.67
N ILE A 100 -44.07 12.30 -3.76
CA ILE A 100 -45.07 11.90 -4.73
C ILE A 100 -45.39 13.12 -5.58
N CYS A 101 -45.38 12.97 -6.89
CA CYS A 101 -45.77 14.00 -7.85
C CYS A 101 -46.60 13.37 -8.97
N ASN A 102 -47.92 13.57 -8.95
CA ASN A 102 -48.82 13.03 -9.98
C ASN A 102 -49.00 13.97 -11.18
N GLU A 103 -48.44 15.20 -11.13
CA GLU A 103 -48.49 16.22 -12.18
C GLU A 103 -47.13 16.95 -12.34
N PRO A 104 -46.07 16.25 -12.78
CA PRO A 104 -44.69 16.78 -12.82
C PRO A 104 -44.43 17.83 -13.91
N SER A 105 -45.40 18.11 -14.78
CA SER A 105 -45.33 19.20 -15.76
C SER A 105 -45.49 20.59 -15.14
N ASP A 106 -46.14 20.67 -13.98
CA ASP A 106 -46.62 21.93 -13.40
C ASP A 106 -45.78 22.37 -12.17
N GLU A 107 -44.86 21.52 -11.70
CA GLU A 107 -44.02 21.80 -10.54
C GLU A 107 -42.74 22.57 -10.87
N ILE A 108 -42.47 23.63 -10.11
CA ILE A 108 -41.22 24.45 -10.16
C ILE A 108 -39.95 23.62 -9.90
N ILE A 109 -40.08 22.47 -9.22
CA ILE A 109 -38.98 21.57 -8.84
C ILE A 109 -38.60 20.65 -10.02
N SER A 110 -39.48 20.50 -11.01
CA SER A 110 -39.23 19.73 -12.21
C SER A 110 -38.32 20.52 -13.17
N THR A 111 -37.07 20.10 -13.34
CA THR A 111 -36.17 20.65 -14.37
C THR A 111 -36.51 20.17 -15.78
N GLY A 112 -37.67 19.51 -15.95
CA GLY A 112 -38.04 18.77 -17.14
C GLY A 112 -37.18 17.52 -17.35
N THR A 113 -37.39 16.87 -18.49
CA THR A 113 -36.61 15.71 -18.93
C THR A 113 -35.76 16.06 -20.16
N PRO A 114 -34.58 15.44 -20.37
CA PRO A 114 -33.77 15.69 -21.56
C PRO A 114 -34.51 15.36 -22.87
N PRO A 115 -34.12 15.97 -24.01
CA PRO A 115 -34.67 15.60 -25.32
C PRO A 115 -34.54 14.10 -25.60
N GLY A 116 -35.64 13.44 -26.03
CA GLY A 116 -35.67 12.00 -26.29
C GLY A 116 -35.98 11.12 -25.06
N HIS A 117 -36.23 11.72 -23.90
CA HIS A 117 -36.66 11.01 -22.69
C HIS A 117 -38.16 10.67 -22.72
N ILE A 118 -38.53 9.60 -22.03
CA ILE A 118 -39.94 9.20 -21.86
C ILE A 118 -40.73 10.28 -21.08
N PRO A 119 -41.97 10.63 -21.51
CA PRO A 119 -42.81 11.53 -20.74
C PRO A 119 -43.12 10.94 -19.37
N ILE A 120 -42.78 11.68 -18.31
CA ILE A 120 -43.13 11.32 -16.93
C ILE A 120 -44.44 12.01 -16.62
N GLN A 121 -45.52 11.23 -16.45
CA GLN A 121 -46.86 11.71 -16.11
C GLN A 121 -47.08 11.70 -14.60
N ARG A 122 -46.42 10.78 -13.90
CA ARG A 122 -46.42 10.70 -12.43
C ARG A 122 -45.13 10.08 -11.95
N PHE A 123 -44.70 10.48 -10.77
CA PHE A 123 -43.40 10.16 -10.20
C PHE A 123 -43.53 9.91 -8.70
N LEU A 124 -42.85 8.86 -8.23
CA LEU A 124 -42.65 8.58 -6.81
C LEU A 124 -41.17 8.30 -6.61
N SER A 125 -40.56 8.90 -5.59
CA SER A 125 -39.19 8.56 -5.22
C SER A 125 -39.00 8.56 -3.71
N ALA A 126 -38.19 7.61 -3.24
CA ALA A 126 -37.81 7.49 -1.84
C ALA A 126 -36.28 7.36 -1.71
N PRO A 127 -35.66 8.11 -0.78
CA PRO A 127 -34.24 8.01 -0.52
C PRO A 127 -33.94 6.73 0.29
N ALA A 128 -32.86 6.04 -0.06
CA ALA A 128 -32.33 4.92 0.68
C ALA A 128 -31.42 5.45 1.81
N LEU A 129 -31.90 5.40 3.05
CA LEU A 129 -31.27 6.02 4.22
C LEU A 129 -30.99 4.99 5.33
N ILE A 130 -29.85 5.14 6.01
CA ILE A 130 -29.60 4.55 7.33
C ILE A 130 -29.29 5.71 8.29
N GLY A 131 -30.17 5.93 9.27
CA GLY A 131 -30.14 7.16 10.06
C GLY A 131 -30.26 8.39 9.16
N GLN A 132 -29.26 9.29 9.20
CA GLN A 132 -29.21 10.49 8.35
C GLN A 132 -28.33 10.33 7.10
N ARG A 133 -27.68 9.17 6.92
CA ARG A 133 -26.74 8.93 5.82
C ARG A 133 -27.50 8.39 4.60
N LEU A 134 -27.25 9.02 3.45
CA LEU A 134 -27.82 8.67 2.16
C LEU A 134 -26.95 7.64 1.44
N PHE A 135 -27.56 6.52 1.09
CA PHE A 135 -26.91 5.42 0.38
C PHE A 135 -27.39 5.28 -1.06
N GLY A 136 -28.58 5.80 -1.39
CA GLY A 136 -29.15 5.67 -2.73
C GLY A 136 -30.57 6.21 -2.80
N GLN A 137 -31.32 5.78 -3.82
CA GLN A 137 -32.75 6.04 -3.96
C GLN A 137 -33.44 4.99 -4.81
N ILE A 138 -34.76 4.88 -4.63
CA ILE A 138 -35.67 4.18 -5.51
C ILE A 138 -36.60 5.22 -6.12
N ALA A 139 -36.64 5.28 -7.46
CA ALA A 139 -37.51 6.17 -8.21
C ALA A 139 -38.40 5.36 -9.16
N LEU A 140 -39.67 5.72 -9.23
CA LEU A 140 -40.71 5.02 -9.96
C LEU A 140 -41.52 6.04 -10.75
N ALA A 141 -42.00 5.64 -11.93
CA ALA A 141 -42.75 6.52 -12.80
C ALA A 141 -43.87 5.79 -13.54
N ASN A 142 -44.92 6.57 -13.84
CA ASN A 142 -46.03 6.18 -14.69
C ASN A 142 -46.72 4.90 -14.21
N ALA A 143 -47.09 4.86 -12.92
CA ALA A 143 -48.05 3.87 -12.42
C ALA A 143 -49.41 3.99 -13.12
N THR A 144 -50.17 2.90 -13.13
CA THR A 144 -51.51 2.86 -13.75
C THR A 144 -52.50 3.79 -13.04
N ALA A 145 -52.41 3.92 -11.72
CA ALA A 145 -53.15 4.86 -10.89
C ALA A 145 -52.25 5.99 -10.35
N GLU A 146 -52.86 7.04 -9.79
CA GLU A 146 -52.13 8.07 -9.05
C GLU A 146 -51.42 7.45 -7.85
N TYR A 147 -50.19 7.90 -7.61
CA TYR A 147 -49.46 7.50 -6.41
C TYR A 147 -50.12 8.09 -5.17
N ASP A 148 -50.18 7.30 -4.10
CA ASP A 148 -50.72 7.70 -2.80
C ASP A 148 -49.76 7.42 -1.63
N GLU A 149 -50.17 7.77 -0.41
CA GLU A 149 -49.34 7.50 0.78
C GLU A 149 -49.09 6.01 1.03
N ASN A 150 -49.94 5.12 0.52
CA ASN A 150 -49.73 3.68 0.67
C ASN A 150 -48.61 3.19 -0.24
N ASP A 151 -48.43 3.78 -1.43
CA ASP A 151 -47.26 3.51 -2.27
C ASP A 151 -45.97 3.91 -1.56
N LEU A 152 -45.94 5.06 -0.87
CA LEU A 152 -44.80 5.43 -0.04
C LEU A 152 -44.57 4.46 1.12
N LYS A 153 -45.64 3.97 1.78
CA LYS A 153 -45.51 2.95 2.84
C LYS A 153 -44.91 1.64 2.31
N MET A 154 -45.06 1.33 1.01
CA MET A 154 -44.40 0.19 0.38
C MET A 154 -42.95 0.47 0.00
N VAL A 155 -42.67 1.63 -0.59
CA VAL A 155 -41.37 1.95 -1.18
C VAL A 155 -40.35 2.40 -0.12
N VAL A 156 -40.76 3.10 0.94
CA VAL A 156 -39.84 3.59 1.98
C VAL A 156 -39.14 2.45 2.73
N PRO A 157 -39.83 1.39 3.21
CA PRO A 157 -39.17 0.22 3.79
C PRO A 157 -38.23 -0.48 2.82
N LEU A 158 -38.62 -0.57 1.55
CA LEU A 158 -37.79 -1.16 0.49
C LEU A 158 -36.51 -0.34 0.26
N ALA A 159 -36.61 0.98 0.25
CA ALA A 159 -35.47 1.89 0.13
C ALA A 159 -34.54 1.80 1.37
N ALA A 160 -35.10 1.70 2.57
CA ALA A 160 -34.32 1.48 3.78
C ALA A 160 -33.57 0.13 3.75
N PHE A 161 -34.25 -0.94 3.30
CA PHE A 161 -33.62 -2.24 3.13
C PHE A 161 -32.49 -2.21 2.08
N TYR A 162 -32.73 -1.53 0.96
CA TYR A 162 -31.71 -1.33 -0.06
C TYR A 162 -30.50 -0.55 0.48
N ALA A 163 -30.70 0.45 1.36
CA ALA A 163 -29.62 1.16 2.02
C ALA A 163 -28.71 0.22 2.84
N ILE A 164 -29.32 -0.66 3.64
CA ILE A 164 -28.61 -1.67 4.45
C ILE A 164 -27.82 -2.62 3.56
N ALA A 165 -28.41 -3.07 2.46
CA ALA A 165 -27.74 -3.93 1.50
C ALA A 165 -26.53 -3.25 0.85
N ILE A 166 -26.68 -1.98 0.42
CA ILE A 166 -25.56 -1.19 -0.14
C ILE A 166 -24.43 -1.09 0.88
N GLU A 167 -24.73 -0.69 2.13
CA GLU A 167 -23.73 -0.56 3.18
C GLU A 167 -22.95 -1.87 3.39
N ARG A 168 -23.68 -2.97 3.52
CA ARG A 168 -23.11 -4.31 3.71
C ARG A 168 -22.19 -4.70 2.55
N MET A 169 -22.68 -4.61 1.31
CA MET A 169 -21.92 -5.04 0.13
C MET A 169 -20.69 -4.17 -0.12
N LEU A 170 -20.78 -2.87 0.14
CA LEU A 170 -19.63 -1.96 0.05
C LEU A 170 -18.60 -2.23 1.15
N ALA A 171 -19.04 -2.52 2.38
CA ALA A 171 -18.15 -2.89 3.48
C ALA A 171 -17.42 -4.20 3.20
N GLU A 172 -18.12 -5.24 2.74
CA GLU A 172 -17.53 -6.53 2.36
C GLU A 172 -16.50 -6.35 1.23
N LYS A 173 -16.81 -5.56 0.19
CA LYS A 173 -15.87 -5.29 -0.90
C LYS A 173 -14.64 -4.50 -0.43
N ALA A 174 -14.82 -3.54 0.48
CA ALA A 174 -13.71 -2.77 1.03
C ALA A 174 -12.79 -3.65 1.91
N GLU A 175 -13.37 -4.56 2.69
CA GLU A 175 -12.62 -5.54 3.48
C GLU A 175 -11.79 -6.46 2.58
N GLN A 176 -12.40 -7.03 1.54
CA GLN A 176 -11.69 -7.87 0.54
C GLN A 176 -10.54 -7.12 -0.12
N ALA A 177 -10.79 -5.89 -0.61
CA ALA A 177 -9.75 -5.08 -1.23
C ALA A 177 -8.61 -4.75 -0.25
N SER A 178 -8.91 -4.53 1.03
CA SER A 178 -7.90 -4.32 2.06
C SER A 178 -7.10 -5.58 2.33
N GLU A 179 -7.74 -6.75 2.41
CA GLU A 179 -7.07 -8.04 2.60
C GLU A 179 -6.13 -8.33 1.43
N GLU A 180 -6.60 -8.18 0.19
CA GLU A 180 -5.79 -8.37 -1.02
C GLU A 180 -4.58 -7.44 -1.04
N LYS A 181 -4.78 -6.17 -0.67
CA LYS A 181 -3.70 -5.19 -0.56
C LYS A 181 -2.65 -5.65 0.46
N TYR A 182 -3.04 -6.05 1.67
CA TYR A 182 -2.09 -6.51 2.69
C TYR A 182 -1.39 -7.81 2.29
N ARG A 183 -2.13 -8.76 1.70
CA ARG A 183 -1.58 -10.01 1.18
C ARG A 183 -0.52 -9.75 0.12
N SER A 184 -0.78 -8.82 -0.80
CA SER A 184 0.17 -8.42 -1.83
C SER A 184 1.45 -7.79 -1.25
N LEU A 185 1.33 -6.93 -0.23
CA LEU A 185 2.49 -6.35 0.45
C LEU A 185 3.36 -7.41 1.13
N ILE A 186 2.73 -8.37 1.82
CA ILE A 186 3.46 -9.46 2.50
C ILE A 186 4.09 -10.43 1.50
N SER A 187 3.41 -10.74 0.39
CA SER A 187 3.90 -11.68 -0.62
C SER A 187 5.03 -11.12 -1.49
N THR A 188 5.12 -9.79 -1.61
CA THR A 188 6.17 -9.10 -2.39
C THR A 188 7.33 -8.60 -1.54
N MET A 189 7.25 -8.72 -0.21
CA MET A 189 8.32 -8.35 0.72
C MET A 189 9.54 -9.25 0.51
N ASN A 190 10.75 -8.68 0.47
CA ASN A 190 12.01 -9.43 0.36
C ASN A 190 12.55 -9.93 1.71
N GLU A 191 12.02 -9.39 2.82
CA GLU A 191 12.35 -9.84 4.17
C GLU A 191 11.45 -11.02 4.56
N GLY A 192 12.04 -11.99 5.24
CA GLY A 192 11.30 -13.12 5.80
C GLY A 192 10.41 -12.64 6.94
N LEU A 193 9.12 -12.92 6.84
CA LEU A 193 8.15 -12.72 7.90
C LEU A 193 7.71 -14.08 8.42
N CYS A 194 7.76 -14.27 9.73
CA CYS A 194 7.25 -15.48 10.39
C CYS A 194 6.48 -15.10 11.66
N LEU A 195 5.25 -15.62 11.78
CA LEU A 195 4.41 -15.48 12.97
C LEU A 195 4.53 -16.75 13.81
N HIS A 196 4.68 -16.58 15.13
CA HIS A 196 4.90 -17.67 16.05
C HIS A 196 3.99 -17.61 17.29
N GLN A 197 3.73 -18.77 17.88
CA GLN A 197 3.11 -18.96 19.18
C GLN A 197 4.15 -19.48 20.18
N VAL A 198 4.33 -18.82 21.31
CA VAL A 198 5.18 -19.34 22.39
C VAL A 198 4.49 -20.54 23.03
N LEU A 199 5.25 -21.61 23.25
CA LEU A 199 4.84 -22.80 23.98
C LEU A 199 5.44 -22.75 25.39
N TYR A 200 4.58 -22.92 26.39
CA TYR A 200 4.95 -22.88 27.80
C TYR A 200 4.78 -24.27 28.44
N ASP A 201 5.60 -24.57 29.44
CA ASP A 201 5.39 -25.72 30.33
C ASP A 201 4.32 -25.42 31.41
N ASP A 202 4.00 -26.42 32.23
CA ASP A 202 3.04 -26.31 33.33
C ASP A 202 3.45 -25.26 34.39
N SER A 203 4.73 -24.88 34.42
CA SER A 203 5.27 -23.86 35.32
C SER A 203 5.33 -22.46 34.69
N GLN A 204 4.69 -22.27 33.52
CA GLN A 204 4.72 -21.03 32.72
C GLN A 204 6.10 -20.61 32.22
N ASN A 205 7.05 -21.52 32.09
CA ASN A 205 8.31 -21.22 31.43
C ASN A 205 8.17 -21.46 29.92
N ALA A 206 8.65 -20.51 29.12
CA ALA A 206 8.74 -20.70 27.68
C ALA A 206 9.75 -21.82 27.39
N VAL A 207 9.29 -22.87 26.70
CA VAL A 207 10.11 -24.05 26.36
C VAL A 207 10.37 -24.15 24.86
N ASP A 208 9.47 -23.62 24.03
CA ASP A 208 9.56 -23.64 22.58
C ASP A 208 8.65 -22.59 21.94
N TYR A 209 8.62 -22.55 20.62
CA TYR A 209 7.63 -21.81 19.87
C TYR A 209 7.24 -22.54 18.59
N GLN A 210 5.97 -22.40 18.22
CA GLN A 210 5.35 -23.01 17.06
C GLN A 210 5.22 -21.98 15.94
N ILE A 211 5.53 -22.37 14.71
CA ILE A 211 5.34 -21.53 13.52
C ILE A 211 3.85 -21.54 13.14
N LEU A 212 3.23 -20.36 13.11
CA LEU A 212 1.82 -20.18 12.76
C LEU A 212 1.62 -19.74 11.31
N ASP A 213 2.52 -18.90 10.79
CA ASP A 213 2.47 -18.48 9.40
C ASP A 213 3.81 -17.93 8.91
N VAL A 214 4.04 -17.96 7.59
CA VAL A 214 5.25 -17.45 6.93
C VAL A 214 4.91 -16.80 5.58
N ASN A 215 5.73 -15.83 5.15
CA ASN A 215 5.64 -15.26 3.79
C ASN A 215 6.59 -15.99 2.80
N PRO A 216 6.46 -15.76 1.48
CA PRO A 216 7.33 -16.41 0.48
C PRO A 216 8.83 -16.11 0.63
N ALA A 217 9.20 -14.93 1.15
CA ALA A 217 10.60 -14.60 1.41
C ALA A 217 11.21 -15.44 2.54
N TYR A 218 10.42 -15.83 3.55
CA TYR A 218 10.88 -16.81 4.54
C TYR A 218 11.33 -18.09 3.86
N GLU A 219 10.52 -18.65 2.95
CA GLU A 219 10.84 -19.91 2.26
C GLU A 219 12.14 -19.78 1.46
N SER A 220 12.31 -18.64 0.78
CA SER A 220 13.50 -18.36 -0.03
C SER A 220 14.77 -18.19 0.81
N ILE A 221 14.67 -17.56 1.99
CA ILE A 221 15.82 -17.29 2.84
C ILE A 221 16.25 -18.53 3.64
N VAL A 222 15.26 -19.27 4.15
CA VAL A 222 15.41 -20.39 5.09
C VAL A 222 15.51 -21.73 4.36
N ASP A 223 15.12 -21.79 3.09
CA ASP A 223 15.06 -23.00 2.25
C ASP A 223 14.10 -24.07 2.81
N LEU A 224 12.96 -23.62 3.35
CA LEU A 224 11.92 -24.47 3.90
C LEU A 224 10.54 -24.00 3.43
N THR A 225 9.73 -24.92 2.90
CA THR A 225 8.39 -24.56 2.43
C THR A 225 7.43 -24.33 3.60
N ARG A 226 6.45 -23.45 3.38
CA ARG A 226 5.37 -23.13 4.31
C ARG A 226 4.70 -24.39 4.82
N GLU A 227 4.29 -25.29 3.94
CA GLU A 227 3.60 -26.54 4.31
C GLU A 227 4.43 -27.40 5.26
N ASN A 228 5.76 -27.35 5.13
CA ASN A 228 6.67 -28.11 5.95
C ASN A 228 6.95 -27.48 7.32
N VAL A 229 6.68 -26.19 7.50
CA VAL A 229 6.96 -25.48 8.77
C VAL A 229 5.70 -25.18 9.58
N LEU A 230 4.54 -25.02 8.93
CA LEU A 230 3.30 -24.66 9.62
C LEU A 230 2.94 -25.66 10.72
N GLY A 231 2.65 -25.14 11.90
CA GLY A 231 2.25 -25.92 13.07
C GLY A 231 3.38 -26.73 13.72
N LYS A 232 4.62 -26.66 13.23
CA LYS A 232 5.74 -27.39 13.83
C LYS A 232 6.51 -26.52 14.82
N LYS A 233 7.22 -27.17 15.74
CA LYS A 233 8.09 -26.49 16.72
C LYS A 233 9.38 -26.07 16.07
N ALA A 234 9.94 -24.94 16.51
CA ALA A 234 11.18 -24.43 15.96
C ALA A 234 12.39 -25.30 16.28
N SER A 235 12.41 -25.95 17.44
CA SER A 235 13.45 -26.92 17.80
C SER A 235 13.51 -28.10 16.82
N ASP A 236 12.35 -28.62 16.41
CA ASP A 236 12.21 -29.71 15.45
C ASP A 236 12.63 -29.27 14.04
N ILE A 237 12.20 -28.07 13.62
CA ILE A 237 12.47 -27.53 12.29
C ILE A 237 13.96 -27.23 12.08
N TYR A 238 14.61 -26.58 13.05
CA TYR A 238 15.99 -26.15 12.90
C TYR A 238 17.02 -27.16 13.43
N GLY A 239 16.57 -28.27 14.01
CA GLY A 239 17.46 -29.34 14.52
C GLY A 239 18.42 -28.88 15.62
N THR A 240 18.07 -27.82 16.36
CA THR A 240 18.98 -27.14 17.28
C THR A 240 18.95 -27.69 18.70
N GLY A 241 18.05 -28.63 19.01
CA GLY A 241 17.81 -29.16 20.36
C GLY A 241 17.16 -28.15 21.31
N ARG A 242 17.60 -26.89 21.27
CA ARG A 242 16.97 -25.73 21.88
C ARG A 242 16.51 -24.75 20.79
N PRO A 243 15.26 -24.25 20.84
CA PRO A 243 14.74 -23.27 19.90
C PRO A 243 15.62 -22.01 19.82
N PRO A 244 15.93 -21.50 18.61
CA PRO A 244 16.75 -20.31 18.42
C PRO A 244 16.19 -19.08 19.14
N PHE A 245 17.04 -18.35 19.87
CA PHE A 245 16.71 -17.05 20.49
C PHE A 245 15.44 -17.03 21.37
N LEU A 246 15.00 -18.18 21.91
CA LEU A 246 13.76 -18.33 22.68
C LEU A 246 13.61 -17.31 23.80
N GLU A 247 14.68 -17.02 24.55
CA GLU A 247 14.65 -16.07 25.67
C GLU A 247 14.27 -14.65 25.20
N VAL A 248 14.81 -14.22 24.06
CA VAL A 248 14.51 -12.90 23.47
C VAL A 248 13.06 -12.88 23.01
N TYR A 249 12.65 -13.90 22.27
CA TYR A 249 11.30 -13.95 21.69
C TYR A 249 10.20 -14.10 22.75
N ALA A 250 10.42 -14.95 23.77
CA ALA A 250 9.50 -15.10 24.89
C ALA A 250 9.36 -13.79 25.68
N LYS A 251 10.45 -13.06 25.90
CA LYS A 251 10.41 -11.74 26.54
C LYS A 251 9.60 -10.74 25.71
N VAL A 252 9.78 -10.71 24.39
CA VAL A 252 8.98 -9.83 23.50
C VAL A 252 7.51 -10.23 23.51
N ALA A 253 7.19 -11.52 23.49
CA ALA A 253 5.82 -12.03 23.52
C ALA A 253 5.07 -11.70 24.84
N GLU A 254 5.80 -11.63 25.96
CA GLU A 254 5.23 -11.27 27.27
C GLU A 254 5.16 -9.75 27.47
N THR A 255 6.26 -9.03 27.19
CA THR A 255 6.38 -7.59 27.47
C THR A 255 5.77 -6.70 26.39
N ARG A 256 5.58 -7.23 25.18
CA ARG A 256 5.18 -6.52 23.95
C ARG A 256 6.10 -5.36 23.53
N GLN A 257 7.29 -5.26 24.12
CA GLN A 257 8.30 -4.30 23.70
C GLN A 257 9.07 -4.87 22.49
N PRO A 258 9.04 -4.20 21.32
CA PRO A 258 9.76 -4.67 20.15
C PRO A 258 11.27 -4.59 20.37
N THR A 259 12.03 -5.44 19.70
CA THR A 259 13.51 -5.45 19.75
C THR A 259 14.07 -5.90 18.41
N SER A 260 15.23 -5.36 18.04
CA SER A 260 15.97 -5.75 16.84
C SER A 260 17.43 -6.06 17.17
N PHE A 261 18.01 -7.04 16.49
CA PHE A 261 19.40 -7.44 16.67
C PHE A 261 19.97 -8.15 15.44
N ASP A 262 21.29 -8.07 15.29
CA ASP A 262 22.04 -8.84 14.30
C ASP A 262 22.63 -10.09 14.95
N THR A 263 22.57 -11.22 14.25
CA THR A 263 23.14 -12.48 14.76
C THR A 263 23.72 -13.32 13.63
N TYR A 264 24.66 -14.20 13.96
CA TYR A 264 25.04 -15.33 13.10
C TYR A 264 24.22 -16.54 13.50
N PHE A 265 23.69 -17.28 12.53
CA PHE A 265 22.94 -18.50 12.77
C PHE A 265 23.69 -19.71 12.19
N PRO A 266 24.40 -20.48 13.05
CA PRO A 266 25.27 -21.56 12.60
C PRO A 266 24.60 -22.64 11.74
N PRO A 267 23.36 -23.10 12.01
CA PRO A 267 22.72 -24.14 11.19
C PRO A 267 22.55 -23.78 9.71
N MET A 268 22.56 -22.49 9.36
CA MET A 268 22.39 -22.00 7.99
C MET A 268 23.63 -21.31 7.44
N ASP A 269 24.70 -21.16 8.24
CA ASP A 269 25.89 -20.37 7.90
C ASP A 269 25.56 -18.96 7.37
N LYS A 270 24.60 -18.28 8.00
CA LYS A 270 24.11 -16.96 7.58
C LYS A 270 24.13 -15.96 8.73
N HIS A 271 24.33 -14.69 8.38
CA HIS A 271 24.06 -13.57 9.28
C HIS A 271 22.66 -13.02 9.01
N PHE A 272 21.88 -12.85 10.08
CA PHE A 272 20.54 -12.28 10.03
C PHE A 272 20.49 -10.95 10.78
N SER A 273 19.80 -9.97 10.19
CA SER A 273 19.19 -8.86 10.94
C SER A 273 17.76 -9.26 11.25
N ILE A 274 17.39 -9.29 12.54
CA ILE A 274 16.07 -9.74 13.00
C ILE A 274 15.40 -8.63 13.78
N SER A 275 14.19 -8.28 13.39
CA SER A 275 13.26 -7.44 14.14
C SER A 275 12.10 -8.27 14.67
N VAL A 276 11.78 -8.12 15.96
CA VAL A 276 10.76 -8.93 16.64
C VAL A 276 9.76 -8.02 17.33
N TYR A 277 8.47 -8.33 17.18
CA TYR A 277 7.39 -7.64 17.90
C TYR A 277 6.28 -8.61 18.30
N SER A 278 5.36 -8.19 19.17
CA SER A 278 4.24 -9.02 19.64
C SER A 278 2.88 -8.51 19.13
N PRO A 279 2.25 -9.20 18.14
CA PRO A 279 0.93 -8.83 17.64
C PRO A 279 -0.18 -9.07 18.67
N ARG A 280 -0.02 -10.08 19.53
CA ARG A 280 -0.91 -10.39 20.67
C ARG A 280 -0.13 -11.12 21.76
N LYS A 281 -0.62 -11.08 23.00
CA LYS A 281 0.02 -11.72 24.15
C LYS A 281 0.28 -13.20 23.87
N GLY A 282 1.50 -13.68 24.16
CA GLY A 282 1.93 -15.06 23.91
C GLY A 282 2.33 -15.36 22.46
N GLN A 283 2.23 -14.38 21.55
CA GLN A 283 2.72 -14.48 20.17
C GLN A 283 3.80 -13.46 19.89
N PHE A 284 4.67 -13.80 18.94
CA PHE A 284 5.64 -12.88 18.37
C PHE A 284 5.76 -13.09 16.87
N ALA A 285 6.09 -12.03 16.15
CA ALA A 285 6.42 -12.08 14.74
C ALA A 285 7.87 -11.64 14.55
N THR A 286 8.61 -12.34 13.70
CA THR A 286 9.96 -11.99 13.29
C THR A 286 9.95 -11.50 11.85
N ILE A 287 10.57 -10.36 11.62
CA ILE A 287 10.91 -9.85 10.30
C ILE A 287 12.42 -9.91 10.20
N PHE A 288 12.97 -10.60 9.19
CA PHE A 288 14.40 -10.81 9.09
C PHE A 288 14.93 -10.75 7.66
N SER A 289 16.19 -10.36 7.53
CA SER A 289 16.91 -10.33 6.26
C SER A 289 18.28 -11.00 6.39
N ASP A 290 18.72 -11.65 5.31
CA ASP A 290 20.07 -12.19 5.21
C ASP A 290 21.04 -11.03 4.90
N ILE A 291 21.88 -10.70 5.88
CA ILE A 291 22.87 -9.62 5.79
C ILE A 291 24.29 -10.17 5.54
N SER A 292 24.42 -11.45 5.18
CA SER A 292 25.72 -12.11 4.98
C SER A 292 26.54 -11.44 3.88
N GLU A 293 25.91 -11.13 2.75
CA GLU A 293 26.57 -10.41 1.64
C GLU A 293 26.96 -8.99 2.04
N GLN A 294 26.06 -8.27 2.73
CA GLN A 294 26.35 -6.94 3.25
C GLN A 294 27.54 -6.93 4.19
N LYS A 295 27.64 -7.90 5.12
CA LYS A 295 28.80 -8.01 6.03
C LYS A 295 30.09 -8.33 5.28
N LYS A 296 30.05 -9.20 4.25
CA LYS A 296 31.21 -9.50 3.41
C LYS A 296 31.69 -8.26 2.65
N LEU A 297 30.77 -7.53 2.02
CA LEU A 297 31.08 -6.29 1.29
C LEU A 297 31.62 -5.20 2.22
N LEU A 298 31.05 -5.07 3.42
CA LEU A 298 31.52 -4.11 4.41
C LEU A 298 32.97 -4.43 4.83
N ALA A 299 33.26 -5.70 5.13
CA ALA A 299 34.61 -6.14 5.51
C ALA A 299 35.62 -5.94 4.35
N GLN A 300 35.24 -6.24 3.11
CA GLN A 300 36.07 -5.99 1.92
C GLN A 300 36.34 -4.50 1.72
N LYS A 301 35.31 -3.66 1.87
CA LYS A 301 35.44 -2.21 1.80
C LYS A 301 36.39 -1.68 2.87
N GLU A 302 36.26 -2.15 4.10
CA GLU A 302 37.14 -1.75 5.21
C GLU A 302 38.60 -2.16 4.96
N ALA A 303 38.81 -3.38 4.45
CA ALA A 303 40.14 -3.85 4.06
C ALA A 303 40.76 -2.99 2.94
N LEU A 304 39.98 -2.67 1.90
CA LEU A 304 40.45 -1.83 0.79
C LEU A 304 40.74 -0.39 1.24
N ILE A 305 39.92 0.17 2.15
CA ILE A 305 40.18 1.48 2.75
C ILE A 305 41.50 1.46 3.54
N ALA A 306 41.76 0.39 4.31
CA ALA A 306 43.01 0.23 5.03
C ALA A 306 44.22 0.14 4.08
N GLU A 307 44.08 -0.59 2.98
CA GLU A 307 45.12 -0.70 1.94
C GLU A 307 45.41 0.64 1.25
N LEU A 308 44.37 1.37 0.83
CA LEU A 308 44.52 2.70 0.23
C LEU A 308 45.20 3.70 1.18
N ARG A 309 44.84 3.67 2.47
CA ARG A 309 45.50 4.50 3.50
C ARG A 309 46.98 4.14 3.63
N ALA A 310 47.31 2.85 3.64
CA ALA A 310 48.70 2.39 3.71
C ALA A 310 49.50 2.77 2.45
N ALA A 311 48.91 2.69 1.27
CA ALA A 311 49.53 3.11 0.01
C ALA A 311 49.77 4.63 -0.03
N GLY A 312 48.79 5.43 0.40
CA GLY A 312 48.93 6.89 0.49
C GLY A 312 50.05 7.34 1.44
N ALA A 313 50.28 6.61 2.54
CA ALA A 313 51.39 6.87 3.45
C ALA A 313 52.78 6.58 2.84
N ARG A 314 52.86 5.82 1.74
CA ARG A 314 54.13 5.49 1.05
C ARG A 314 54.55 6.51 -0.01
N ILE A 315 53.69 7.45 -0.38
CA ILE A 315 54.04 8.53 -1.31
C ILE A 315 54.90 9.55 -0.56
N LYS A 316 56.21 9.46 -0.79
CA LYS A 316 57.27 10.30 -0.19
C LYS A 316 57.02 11.78 -0.47
N THR A 317 56.34 12.47 0.45
CA THR A 317 56.44 13.93 0.51
C THR A 317 57.71 14.26 1.28
N LEU A 318 58.65 15.00 0.66
CA LEU A 318 59.78 15.64 1.36
C LEU A 318 59.21 16.61 2.40
N LYS A 319 58.91 16.10 3.60
CA LYS A 319 58.50 16.93 4.74
C LYS A 319 59.72 17.21 5.59
N GLY A 320 60.24 18.43 5.53
CA GLY A 320 61.30 18.90 6.42
C GLY A 320 62.18 19.99 5.80
N LEU A 321 63.09 20.52 6.61
CA LEU A 321 64.18 21.38 6.16
C LEU A 321 65.25 20.50 5.50
N LEU A 322 65.58 20.76 4.24
CA LEU A 322 66.64 20.06 3.53
C LEU A 322 68.01 20.70 3.87
N PRO A 323 68.94 19.96 4.51
CA PRO A 323 70.23 20.51 4.89
C PRO A 323 71.16 20.61 3.67
N ILE A 324 71.20 21.78 3.04
CA ILE A 324 72.10 22.08 1.92
C ILE A 324 73.32 22.90 2.37
N CYS A 325 74.45 22.70 1.72
CA CYS A 325 75.66 23.48 1.95
C CYS A 325 75.49 24.85 1.29
N ALA A 326 75.62 25.93 2.06
CA ALA A 326 75.46 27.28 1.54
C ALA A 326 76.48 27.62 0.43
N SER A 327 77.68 27.02 0.48
CA SER A 327 78.78 27.30 -0.45
C SER A 327 78.69 26.48 -1.73
N CYS A 328 78.64 25.14 -1.65
CA CYS A 328 78.71 24.26 -2.83
C CYS A 328 77.37 23.64 -3.24
N LYS A 329 76.27 23.97 -2.54
CA LYS A 329 74.89 23.51 -2.81
C LYS A 329 74.64 22.00 -2.76
N LYS A 330 75.63 21.20 -2.37
CA LYS A 330 75.44 19.79 -2.01
C LYS A 330 74.43 19.65 -0.88
N ILE A 331 73.68 18.56 -0.88
CA ILE A 331 72.73 18.21 0.17
C ILE A 331 73.30 17.09 1.03
N ARG A 332 73.03 17.16 2.33
CA ARG A 332 73.42 16.13 3.28
C ARG A 332 72.32 15.08 3.37
N ASP A 333 72.67 13.82 3.12
CA ASP A 333 71.75 12.70 3.28
C ASP A 333 71.54 12.34 4.76
N ASP A 334 70.62 11.40 5.03
CA ASP A 334 70.29 10.95 6.39
C ASP A 334 71.46 10.24 7.09
N ARG A 335 72.51 9.84 6.35
CA ARG A 335 73.74 9.22 6.88
C ARG A 335 74.84 10.25 7.14
N GLY A 336 74.58 11.52 6.84
CA GLY A 336 75.52 12.62 7.04
C GLY A 336 76.49 12.86 5.88
N TYR A 337 76.37 12.14 4.77
CA TYR A 337 77.23 12.33 3.59
C TYR A 337 76.71 13.46 2.71
N TRP A 338 77.63 14.22 2.13
CA TRP A 338 77.31 15.31 1.21
C TRP A 338 77.34 14.81 -0.24
N GLN A 339 76.19 14.89 -0.91
CA GLN A 339 76.06 14.53 -2.32
C GLN A 339 75.42 15.65 -3.14
N GLN A 340 75.46 15.51 -4.47
CA GLN A 340 74.80 16.46 -5.35
C GLN A 340 73.27 16.43 -5.14
N ILE A 341 72.65 17.61 -5.18
CA ILE A 341 71.23 17.75 -4.85
C ILE A 341 70.35 16.99 -5.83
N GLU A 342 70.73 16.96 -7.10
CA GLU A 342 70.03 16.26 -8.18
C GLU A 342 69.97 14.76 -7.89
N LYS A 343 71.10 14.20 -7.43
CA LYS A 343 71.18 12.78 -7.06
C LYS A 343 70.25 12.47 -5.88
N TYR A 344 70.30 13.28 -4.82
CA TYR A 344 69.43 13.07 -3.66
C TYR A 344 67.95 13.20 -4.01
N VAL A 345 67.57 14.24 -4.75
CA VAL A 345 66.17 14.48 -5.14
C VAL A 345 65.68 13.37 -6.08
N GLY A 346 66.50 12.89 -7.01
CA GLY A 346 66.15 11.74 -7.85
C GLY A 346 66.02 10.42 -7.08
N GLU A 347 66.80 10.21 -6.01
CA GLU A 347 66.69 9.02 -5.14
C GLU A 347 65.46 9.08 -4.20
N HIS A 348 64.97 10.29 -3.90
CA HIS A 348 63.94 10.52 -2.87
C HIS A 348 62.59 10.99 -3.43
N THR A 349 62.51 11.35 -4.71
CA THR A 349 61.30 11.83 -5.40
C THR A 349 61.22 11.30 -6.83
N GLU A 350 60.11 11.54 -7.52
CA GLU A 350 59.94 11.19 -8.95
C GLU A 350 60.47 12.29 -9.91
N ALA A 351 61.17 13.31 -9.40
CA ALA A 351 61.65 14.42 -10.22
C ALA A 351 62.91 14.05 -11.05
N ASN A 352 62.90 14.41 -12.33
CA ASN A 352 64.04 14.27 -13.25
C ASN A 352 64.64 15.65 -13.57
N PHE A 353 65.97 15.73 -13.63
CA PHE A 353 66.68 16.97 -13.95
C PHE A 353 67.10 16.99 -15.43
N SER A 354 66.77 18.06 -16.13
CA SER A 354 67.38 18.38 -17.42
C SER A 354 68.67 19.17 -17.20
N HIS A 355 69.64 18.98 -18.10
CA HIS A 355 70.90 19.73 -18.04
C HIS A 355 70.75 20.97 -18.94
N GLY A 356 70.83 22.16 -18.34
CA GLY A 356 70.86 23.44 -19.03
C GLY A 356 71.87 24.36 -18.36
N ILE A 357 72.48 25.25 -19.13
CA ILE A 357 73.40 26.27 -18.60
C ILE A 357 72.61 27.58 -18.54
N CYS A 358 72.47 28.19 -17.36
CA CYS A 358 71.80 29.48 -17.26
C CYS A 358 72.62 30.59 -17.95
N PRO A 359 72.00 31.70 -18.37
CA PRO A 359 72.70 32.78 -19.07
C PRO A 359 73.95 33.30 -18.35
N ASP A 360 73.89 33.47 -17.02
CA ASP A 360 75.05 33.92 -16.22
C ASP A 360 76.24 32.95 -16.32
N CYS A 361 75.96 31.65 -16.19
CA CYS A 361 76.99 30.62 -16.31
C CYS A 361 77.49 30.51 -17.76
N ALA A 362 76.61 30.72 -18.76
CA ALA A 362 76.99 30.69 -20.17
C ALA A 362 77.97 31.83 -20.49
N VAL A 363 77.69 33.04 -20.03
CA VAL A 363 78.60 34.20 -20.16
C VAL A 363 79.92 33.94 -19.42
N LEU A 364 79.87 33.39 -18.21
CA LEU A 364 81.08 33.12 -17.42
C LEU A 364 81.98 32.06 -18.07
N LEU A 365 81.41 30.97 -18.58
CA LEU A 365 82.15 29.83 -19.13
C LEU A 365 82.51 30.02 -20.61
N TYR A 366 81.72 30.80 -21.35
CA TYR A 366 81.89 31.05 -22.78
C TYR A 366 81.79 32.55 -23.12
N PRO A 367 82.66 33.41 -22.55
CA PRO A 367 82.55 34.87 -22.64
C PRO A 367 82.72 35.45 -24.05
N GLY A 368 83.16 34.65 -25.04
CA GLY A 368 83.26 35.06 -26.45
C GLY A 368 82.08 34.62 -27.34
N LEU A 369 81.16 33.81 -26.81
CA LEU A 369 79.96 33.34 -27.52
C LEU A 369 78.67 33.95 -26.98
N TYR A 370 78.72 34.53 -25.77
CA TYR A 370 77.58 35.12 -25.09
C TYR A 370 78.00 36.45 -24.47
N GLU A 371 77.33 37.53 -24.84
CA GLU A 371 77.47 38.83 -24.19
C GLU A 371 76.51 38.92 -23.00
N LYS A 372 76.95 39.59 -21.93
CA LYS A 372 76.09 39.90 -20.80
C LYS A 372 75.29 41.15 -21.18
N ASP A 373 73.99 40.99 -21.39
CA ASP A 373 73.06 42.13 -21.48
C ASP A 373 73.06 42.95 -20.18
#